data_AF-A0A0F4ZAZ8-F1
#
_entry.id   AF-A0A0F4ZAZ8-F1
#
_cell.length_a   1.000
_cell.length_b   1.000
_cell.length_c   1.000
_cell.angle_alpha   90.00
_cell.angle_beta   90.00
_cell.angle_gamma   90.00
#
_symmetry.space_group_name_H-M   'P 1'
#
loop_
_entity.id
_entity.type
_entity.pdbx_description
1 polymer ?
#
loop_
_entity_poly.entity_id
_entity_poly.type
_entity_poly.pdbx_seq_one_letter_code
_entity_poly.pdbx_strand_id
1 'polypeptide(L)'
;MSARSILARAPPVCRRHVPLSAAVAARMYSSGAPPPKHTVLEKPTRFNPPSHGSRLPRKQLPKHYGPAFTPDEIVEQNSRDYPTMLPPEGTFAHWFWTSRAVHTWIAIGTLSILAVVSFGMSFAQTSPFKDLIPAASEFFTDPIHFFTRWAHVIQMHHADTNRRAMESRFQRLDDAMKRKMYQRAHGIEQESPITKIFGKISEPEDQVQAEKEVLKRTEARTKKALEDTGTAAQPAAPAAVGNVSEPAVEQAKEPRKKWLGLF
;
A
#
# COMPACT_ATOMS: atom_id res chain seq x y z
N MET A 1 52.40 4.51 -29.68
CA MET A 1 51.60 5.75 -29.56
C MET A 1 50.28 5.54 -30.29
N SER A 2 49.15 5.38 -29.57
CA SER A 2 47.82 5.65 -30.12
C SER A 2 46.82 5.69 -28.95
N ALA A 3 46.53 6.90 -28.48
CA ALA A 3 45.53 7.15 -27.46
C ALA A 3 44.16 7.26 -28.16
N ARG A 4 43.24 6.33 -27.87
CA ARG A 4 41.83 6.47 -28.25
C ARG A 4 41.08 7.12 -27.08
N SER A 5 40.89 8.43 -27.19
CA SER A 5 39.99 9.22 -26.33
C SER A 5 38.54 8.77 -26.53
N ILE A 6 37.93 8.23 -25.47
CA ILE A 6 36.49 7.95 -25.41
C ILE A 6 35.85 9.17 -24.76
N LEU A 7 35.15 9.98 -25.57
CA LEU A 7 34.28 11.05 -25.09
C LEU A 7 33.07 10.43 -24.38
N ALA A 8 33.00 10.58 -23.06
CA ALA A 8 31.85 10.22 -22.26
C ALA A 8 30.69 11.19 -22.55
N ARG A 9 29.64 10.67 -23.18
CA ARG A 9 28.37 11.36 -23.43
C ARG A 9 27.56 11.40 -22.13
N ALA A 10 27.32 12.59 -21.60
CA ALA A 10 26.49 12.80 -20.42
C ALA A 10 25.02 12.39 -20.69
N PRO A 11 24.31 11.78 -19.71
CA PRO A 11 22.89 11.47 -19.86
C PRO A 11 22.03 12.74 -19.74
N PRO A 12 20.91 12.85 -20.49
CA PRO A 12 20.01 14.00 -20.38
C PRO A 12 19.27 14.00 -19.04
N VAL A 13 19.39 15.11 -18.31
CA VAL A 13 18.60 15.41 -17.12
C VAL A 13 17.17 15.70 -17.54
N CYS A 14 16.25 14.75 -17.34
CA CYS A 14 14.82 14.99 -17.44
C CYS A 14 14.37 15.91 -16.29
N ARG A 15 14.35 17.23 -16.56
CA ARG A 15 13.59 18.20 -15.76
C ARG A 15 12.10 17.88 -15.92
N ARG A 16 11.48 17.27 -14.90
CA ARG A 16 10.02 17.20 -14.81
C ARG A 16 9.48 18.60 -14.53
N HIS A 17 8.92 19.24 -15.55
CA HIS A 17 8.03 20.38 -15.38
C HIS A 17 6.76 19.87 -14.70
N VAL A 18 6.52 20.31 -13.47
CA VAL A 18 5.22 20.16 -12.81
C VAL A 18 4.33 21.27 -13.35
N PRO A 19 3.21 20.99 -14.04
CA PRO A 19 2.29 22.06 -14.42
C PRO A 19 1.61 22.62 -13.16
N LEU A 20 1.86 23.90 -12.90
CA LEU A 20 1.08 24.76 -12.01
C LEU A 20 -0.33 24.96 -12.61
N SER A 21 -1.16 23.92 -12.58
CA SER A 21 -2.54 24.01 -13.06
C SER A 21 -3.46 23.13 -12.21
N ALA A 22 -3.58 23.51 -10.94
CA ALA A 22 -4.72 23.19 -10.09
C ALA A 22 -4.65 24.06 -8.82
N ALA A 23 -4.75 25.38 -9.00
CA ALA A 23 -5.18 26.23 -7.90
C ALA A 23 -6.63 25.83 -7.60
N VAL A 24 -6.79 24.92 -6.64
CA VAL A 24 -8.07 24.61 -6.02
C VAL A 24 -8.54 25.91 -5.37
N ALA A 25 -9.45 26.61 -6.04
CA ALA A 25 -10.21 27.69 -5.44
C ALA A 25 -11.09 27.07 -4.34
N ALA A 26 -10.55 27.01 -3.13
CA ALA A 26 -11.33 26.79 -1.92
C ALA A 26 -12.29 27.98 -1.77
N ARG A 27 -13.50 27.86 -2.32
CA ARG A 27 -14.59 28.77 -1.98
C ARG A 27 -14.99 28.47 -0.54
N MET A 28 -14.53 29.30 0.38
CA MET A 28 -15.15 29.43 1.69
C MET A 28 -16.61 29.85 1.49
N TYR A 29 -17.54 28.94 1.75
CA TYR A 29 -18.96 29.26 1.92
C TYR A 29 -19.11 29.97 3.27
N SER A 30 -19.10 31.30 3.28
CA SER A 30 -19.61 32.07 4.40
C SER A 30 -21.14 32.00 4.39
N SER A 31 -21.75 31.53 5.47
CA SER A 31 -23.17 31.65 5.73
C SER A 31 -23.59 33.13 5.76
N GLY A 32 -24.26 33.59 4.71
CA GLY A 32 -24.76 34.95 4.57
C GLY A 32 -25.90 34.96 3.56
N ALA A 33 -26.97 35.69 3.88
CA ALA A 33 -28.31 35.65 3.28
C ALA A 33 -28.35 35.62 1.73
N PRO A 34 -29.41 35.03 1.13
CA PRO A 34 -29.58 35.03 -0.32
C PRO A 34 -29.79 36.46 -0.86
N PRO A 35 -29.22 36.81 -2.02
CA PRO A 35 -29.38 38.14 -2.62
C PRO A 35 -30.83 38.39 -3.07
N PRO A 36 -31.33 39.64 -3.01
CA PRO A 36 -32.72 39.97 -3.37
C PRO A 36 -32.96 39.72 -4.86
N LYS A 37 -34.06 39.02 -5.16
CA LYS A 37 -34.46 38.64 -6.54
C LYS A 37 -34.94 39.88 -7.31
N HIS A 38 -34.39 40.08 -8.50
CA HIS A 38 -34.78 41.12 -9.45
C HIS A 38 -36.25 40.94 -9.89
N THR A 39 -37.08 41.98 -9.74
CA THR A 39 -38.49 42.00 -10.15
C THR A 39 -38.59 41.94 -11.68
N VAL A 40 -38.78 40.74 -12.22
CA VAL A 40 -39.10 40.53 -13.64
C VAL A 40 -40.62 40.59 -13.81
N LEU A 41 -41.08 41.43 -14.73
CA LEU A 41 -42.48 41.56 -15.14
C LEU A 41 -43.12 40.19 -15.41
N GLU A 42 -44.30 39.95 -14.86
CA GLU A 42 -45.02 38.70 -15.05
C GLU A 42 -45.34 38.50 -16.53
N LYS A 43 -44.94 37.36 -17.09
CA LYS A 43 -45.30 37.01 -18.47
C LYS A 43 -46.84 36.90 -18.55
N PRO A 44 -47.50 37.56 -19.50
CA PRO A 44 -48.97 37.56 -19.57
C PRO A 44 -49.50 36.13 -19.73
N THR A 45 -50.40 35.75 -18.82
CA THR A 45 -50.91 34.37 -18.63
C THR A 45 -51.92 33.92 -19.69
N ARG A 46 -52.22 34.77 -20.68
CA ARG A 46 -53.40 34.58 -21.54
C ARG A 46 -53.21 33.60 -22.69
N PHE A 47 -51.97 33.21 -23.02
CA PHE A 47 -51.75 32.31 -24.16
C PHE A 47 -50.55 31.36 -23.97
N ASN A 48 -50.64 30.52 -22.94
CA ASN A 48 -49.90 29.27 -22.91
C ASN A 48 -50.90 28.16 -23.23
N PRO A 49 -50.83 27.49 -24.40
CA PRO A 49 -51.65 26.30 -24.64
C PRO A 49 -51.38 25.28 -23.52
N PRO A 50 -52.33 24.40 -23.17
CA PRO A 50 -52.09 23.36 -22.18
C PRO A 50 -50.86 22.56 -22.60
N SER A 51 -49.72 22.85 -21.94
CA SER A 51 -48.49 22.12 -22.15
C SER A 51 -48.80 20.69 -21.77
N HIS A 52 -48.72 19.75 -22.72
CA HIS A 52 -48.82 18.33 -22.45
C HIS A 52 -48.11 17.99 -21.13
N GLY A 53 -48.84 17.33 -20.22
CA GLY A 53 -48.40 17.12 -18.83
C GLY A 53 -46.95 16.62 -18.78
N SER A 54 -46.10 17.31 -18.02
CA SER A 54 -44.63 17.19 -18.12
C SER A 54 -44.03 15.83 -17.79
N ARG A 55 -44.86 14.83 -17.42
CA ARG A 55 -44.52 13.41 -17.34
C ARG A 55 -45.79 12.63 -17.01
N LEU A 56 -46.13 11.61 -17.79
CA LEU A 56 -47.05 10.57 -17.31
C LEU A 56 -46.44 9.93 -16.05
N PRO A 57 -47.24 9.59 -15.02
CA PRO A 57 -46.75 8.88 -13.85
C PRO A 57 -46.21 7.52 -14.29
N ARG A 58 -44.88 7.43 -14.38
CA ARG A 58 -44.13 6.23 -14.80
C ARG A 58 -44.41 4.99 -13.92
N LYS A 59 -45.15 5.15 -12.82
CA LYS A 59 -45.53 4.12 -11.85
C LYS A 59 -46.94 3.54 -12.07
N GLN A 60 -47.74 4.06 -13.01
CA GLN A 60 -49.13 3.62 -13.21
C GLN A 60 -49.38 2.86 -14.50
N LEU A 61 -48.35 2.64 -15.34
CA LEU A 61 -48.52 1.75 -16.48
C LEU A 61 -48.50 0.30 -16.00
N PRO A 62 -49.53 -0.51 -16.35
CA PRO A 62 -49.50 -1.94 -16.09
C PRO A 62 -48.26 -2.54 -16.78
N LYS A 63 -47.36 -3.14 -16.00
CA LYS A 63 -46.15 -3.81 -16.52
C LYS A 63 -46.49 -5.04 -17.35
N HIS A 64 -47.69 -5.58 -17.17
CA HIS A 64 -48.21 -6.72 -17.89
C HIS A 64 -49.63 -6.38 -18.37
N TYR A 65 -49.92 -6.66 -19.63
CA TYR A 65 -51.27 -6.60 -20.19
C TYR A 65 -51.99 -7.91 -19.84
N GLY A 66 -52.40 -8.08 -18.59
CA GLY A 66 -53.07 -9.29 -18.13
C GLY A 66 -53.42 -9.26 -16.65
N PRO A 67 -54.20 -10.23 -16.16
CA PRO A 67 -54.41 -10.44 -14.73
C PRO A 67 -53.07 -10.56 -13.98
N ALA A 68 -53.07 -10.19 -12.70
CA ALA A 68 -51.87 -10.38 -11.87
C ALA A 68 -51.58 -11.88 -11.72
N PHE A 69 -50.31 -12.27 -11.87
CA PHE A 69 -49.89 -13.66 -11.72
C PHE A 69 -50.18 -14.16 -10.30
N THR A 70 -50.64 -15.40 -10.22
CA THR A 70 -50.71 -16.11 -8.94
C THR A 70 -49.28 -16.36 -8.41
N PRO A 71 -49.08 -16.50 -7.08
CA PRO A 71 -47.74 -16.75 -6.55
C PRO A 71 -47.11 -18.02 -7.12
N ASP A 72 -47.91 -19.04 -7.40
CA ASP A 72 -47.45 -20.32 -7.96
C ASP A 72 -47.00 -20.16 -9.43
N GLU A 73 -47.72 -19.37 -10.23
CA GLU A 73 -47.33 -19.03 -11.61
C GLU A 73 -46.01 -18.26 -11.67
N ILE A 74 -45.72 -17.42 -10.69
CA ILE A 74 -44.45 -16.68 -10.61
C ILE A 74 -43.29 -17.65 -10.37
N VAL A 75 -43.46 -18.64 -9.48
CA VAL A 75 -42.45 -19.66 -9.21
C VAL A 75 -42.22 -20.52 -10.45
N GLU A 76 -43.28 -20.93 -11.14
CA GLU A 76 -43.17 -21.66 -12.41
C GLU A 76 -42.42 -20.84 -13.46
N GLN A 77 -42.79 -19.57 -13.63
CA GLN A 77 -42.15 -18.69 -14.61
C GLN A 77 -40.65 -18.52 -14.34
N ASN A 78 -40.26 -18.40 -13.06
CA ASN A 78 -38.85 -18.28 -12.67
C ASN A 78 -38.05 -19.57 -12.87
N SER A 79 -38.73 -20.73 -12.88
CA SER A 79 -38.11 -22.05 -13.09
C SER A 79 -38.04 -22.48 -14.56
N ARG A 80 -38.78 -21.81 -15.46
CA ARG A 80 -38.80 -22.15 -16.89
C ARG A 80 -37.53 -21.68 -17.59
N ASP A 81 -36.86 -22.63 -18.25
CA ASP A 81 -35.69 -22.37 -19.08
C ASP A 81 -36.12 -22.01 -20.50
N TYR A 82 -35.75 -20.82 -20.96
CA TYR A 82 -36.06 -20.35 -22.31
C TYR A 82 -34.77 -20.13 -23.10
N PRO A 83 -34.72 -20.54 -24.38
CA PRO A 83 -33.56 -20.26 -25.22
C PRO A 83 -33.36 -18.74 -25.30
N THR A 84 -32.12 -18.28 -25.16
CA THR A 84 -31.68 -16.86 -25.14
C THR A 84 -31.88 -16.07 -23.84
N MET A 85 -32.54 -16.64 -22.83
CA MET A 85 -32.64 -16.01 -21.51
C MET A 85 -31.53 -16.48 -20.57
N LEU A 86 -31.34 -15.76 -19.47
CA LEU A 86 -30.47 -16.22 -18.38
C LEU A 86 -31.05 -17.54 -17.82
N PRO A 87 -30.22 -18.51 -17.44
CA PRO A 87 -30.68 -19.72 -16.79
C PRO A 87 -31.55 -19.42 -15.55
N PRO A 88 -32.56 -20.27 -15.27
CA PRO A 88 -33.50 -20.04 -14.18
C PRO A 88 -32.81 -20.10 -12.81
N GLU A 89 -33.40 -19.43 -11.82
CA GLU A 89 -32.87 -19.39 -10.46
C GLU A 89 -32.77 -20.80 -9.86
N GLY A 90 -31.74 -21.06 -9.07
CA GLY A 90 -31.47 -22.38 -8.48
C GLY A 90 -30.67 -23.34 -9.38
N THR A 91 -30.41 -22.98 -10.65
CA THR A 91 -29.46 -23.73 -11.48
C THR A 91 -28.01 -23.32 -11.19
N PHE A 92 -27.06 -24.25 -11.41
CA PHE A 92 -25.62 -23.95 -11.28
C PHE A 92 -25.18 -22.84 -12.22
N ALA A 93 -25.71 -22.83 -13.45
CA ALA A 93 -25.39 -21.81 -14.44
C ALA A 93 -25.84 -20.43 -13.95
N HIS A 94 -27.06 -20.30 -13.41
CA HIS A 94 -27.53 -19.05 -12.82
C HIS A 94 -26.61 -18.60 -11.69
N TRP A 95 -26.27 -19.51 -10.76
CA TRP A 95 -25.36 -19.21 -9.66
C TRP A 95 -23.99 -18.71 -10.14
N PHE A 96 -23.38 -19.36 -11.14
CA PHE A 96 -22.08 -18.96 -11.65
C PHE A 96 -22.12 -17.55 -12.28
N TRP A 97 -23.15 -17.26 -13.09
CA TRP A 97 -23.29 -15.98 -13.79
C TRP A 97 -23.72 -14.81 -12.91
N THR A 98 -24.54 -15.04 -11.87
CA THR A 98 -25.05 -13.95 -11.01
C THR A 98 -24.26 -13.78 -9.71
N SER A 99 -23.48 -14.78 -9.28
CA SER A 99 -22.70 -14.71 -8.05
C SER A 99 -21.55 -13.70 -8.16
N ARG A 100 -21.70 -12.57 -7.47
CA ARG A 100 -20.63 -11.56 -7.36
C ARG A 100 -19.38 -12.14 -6.70
N ALA A 101 -19.54 -13.05 -5.74
CA ALA A 101 -18.43 -13.66 -5.02
C ALA A 101 -17.51 -14.47 -5.96
N VAL A 102 -18.11 -15.29 -6.84
CA VAL A 102 -17.35 -16.09 -7.81
C VAL A 102 -16.56 -15.20 -8.76
N HIS A 103 -17.21 -14.18 -9.33
CA HIS A 103 -16.54 -13.22 -10.20
C HIS A 103 -15.42 -12.47 -9.49
N THR A 104 -15.63 -12.02 -8.25
CA THR A 104 -14.58 -11.36 -7.47
C THR A 104 -13.43 -12.29 -7.16
N TRP A 105 -13.69 -13.56 -6.86
CA TRP A 105 -12.64 -14.54 -6.57
C TRP A 105 -11.81 -14.84 -7.82
N ILE A 106 -12.45 -15.02 -8.98
CA ILE A 106 -11.76 -15.22 -10.25
C ILE A 106 -10.96 -13.97 -10.64
N ALA A 107 -11.53 -12.78 -10.50
CA ALA A 107 -10.83 -11.53 -10.80
C ALA A 107 -9.62 -11.33 -9.88
N ILE A 108 -9.79 -11.49 -8.56
CA ILE A 108 -8.70 -11.36 -7.59
C ILE A 108 -7.65 -12.47 -7.81
N GLY A 109 -8.08 -13.70 -8.07
CA GLY A 109 -7.19 -14.84 -8.32
C GLY A 109 -6.37 -14.69 -9.60
N THR A 110 -7.00 -14.25 -10.69
CA THR A 110 -6.29 -14.01 -11.96
C THR A 110 -5.30 -12.86 -11.83
N LEU A 111 -5.69 -11.76 -11.19
CA LEU A 111 -4.79 -10.63 -10.92
C LEU A 111 -3.64 -10.99 -9.98
N SER A 112 -3.89 -11.80 -8.95
CA SER A 112 -2.85 -12.22 -8.00
C SER A 112 -1.82 -13.13 -8.66
N ILE A 113 -2.26 -14.11 -9.46
CA ILE A 113 -1.36 -15.00 -10.23
C ILE A 113 -0.53 -14.17 -11.20
N LEU A 114 -1.15 -13.26 -11.96
CA LEU A 114 -0.43 -12.42 -12.92
C LEU A 114 0.60 -11.51 -12.21
N ALA A 115 0.26 -10.99 -11.04
CA ALA A 115 1.18 -10.20 -10.22
C ALA A 115 2.38 -11.03 -9.74
N VAL A 116 2.17 -12.24 -9.23
CA VAL A 116 3.26 -13.13 -8.78
C VAL A 116 4.15 -13.56 -9.94
N VAL A 117 3.57 -13.91 -11.09
CA VAL A 117 4.33 -14.29 -12.29
C VAL A 117 5.14 -13.10 -12.83
N SER A 118 4.53 -11.91 -12.90
CA SER A 118 5.22 -10.68 -13.33
C SER A 118 6.36 -10.31 -12.38
N PHE A 119 6.13 -10.44 -11.07
CA PHE A 119 7.17 -10.25 -10.05
C PHE A 119 8.32 -11.25 -10.24
N GLY A 120 8.01 -12.54 -10.40
CA GLY A 120 9.02 -13.58 -10.63
C GLY A 120 9.86 -13.33 -11.90
N MET A 121 9.23 -12.93 -13.00
CA MET A 121 9.93 -12.59 -14.25
C MET A 121 10.82 -11.35 -14.09
N SER A 122 10.31 -10.30 -13.45
CA SER A 122 11.09 -9.08 -13.16
C SER A 122 12.30 -9.39 -12.28
N PHE A 123 12.11 -10.24 -11.26
CA PHE A 123 13.18 -10.69 -10.39
C PHE A 123 14.24 -11.49 -11.15
N ALA A 124 13.84 -12.43 -12.01
CA ALA A 124 14.75 -13.24 -12.80
C ALA A 124 15.61 -12.39 -13.78
N GLN A 125 15.10 -11.24 -14.23
CA GLN A 125 15.82 -10.33 -15.12
C GLN A 125 16.76 -9.35 -14.39
N THR A 126 16.39 -8.89 -13.20
CA THR A 126 17.09 -7.80 -12.48
C THR A 126 18.00 -8.29 -11.36
N SER A 127 17.74 -9.49 -10.81
CA SER A 127 18.45 -10.00 -9.65
C SER A 127 19.76 -10.69 -10.03
N PRO A 128 20.85 -10.46 -9.27
CA PRO A 128 22.11 -11.18 -9.45
C PRO A 128 22.04 -12.65 -9.01
N PHE A 129 20.99 -13.04 -8.27
CA PHE A 129 20.82 -14.40 -7.71
C PHE A 129 19.89 -15.30 -8.53
N LYS A 130 19.73 -15.02 -9.83
CA LYS A 130 18.79 -15.74 -10.71
C LYS A 130 19.10 -17.24 -10.83
N ASP A 131 20.38 -17.60 -10.76
CA ASP A 131 20.82 -18.99 -10.95
C ASP A 131 20.47 -19.88 -9.75
N LEU A 132 20.09 -19.27 -8.61
CA LEU A 132 19.68 -19.95 -7.39
C LEU A 132 18.15 -20.21 -7.33
N ILE A 133 17.40 -19.78 -8.35
CA ILE A 133 15.95 -19.97 -8.40
C ILE A 133 15.65 -21.45 -8.71
N PRO A 134 14.82 -22.13 -7.91
CA PRO A 134 14.46 -23.52 -8.18
C PRO A 134 13.71 -23.66 -9.51
N ALA A 135 13.91 -24.77 -10.19
CA ALA A 135 13.22 -25.06 -11.45
C ALA A 135 11.71 -25.16 -11.22
N ALA A 136 10.90 -24.70 -12.18
CA ALA A 136 9.44 -24.77 -12.08
C ALA A 136 8.89 -26.20 -11.95
N SER A 137 9.64 -27.22 -12.39
CA SER A 137 9.28 -28.63 -12.21
C SER A 137 9.32 -29.06 -10.74
N GLU A 138 10.22 -28.50 -9.93
CA GLU A 138 10.38 -28.85 -8.52
C GLU A 138 9.16 -28.43 -7.68
N PHE A 139 8.37 -27.48 -8.17
CA PHE A 139 7.10 -27.08 -7.55
C PHE A 139 6.10 -28.25 -7.45
N PHE A 140 6.07 -29.15 -8.45
CA PHE A 140 5.15 -30.28 -8.46
C PHE A 140 5.67 -31.49 -7.68
N THR A 141 6.99 -31.62 -7.53
CA THR A 141 7.62 -32.72 -6.78
C THR A 141 7.70 -32.39 -5.30
N ASP A 142 8.29 -31.24 -4.96
CA ASP A 142 8.59 -30.83 -3.58
C ASP A 142 8.19 -29.36 -3.34
N PRO A 143 6.88 -29.06 -3.21
CA PRO A 143 6.38 -27.69 -3.12
C PRO A 143 6.95 -26.92 -1.92
N ILE A 144 7.14 -27.60 -0.78
CA ILE A 144 7.67 -26.98 0.45
C ILE A 144 9.14 -26.54 0.24
N HIS A 145 9.95 -27.38 -0.40
CA HIS A 145 11.34 -27.05 -0.70
C HIS A 145 11.45 -25.93 -1.73
N PHE A 146 10.56 -25.91 -2.73
CA PHE A 146 10.49 -24.82 -3.71
C PHE A 146 10.30 -23.45 -3.04
N PHE A 147 9.30 -23.32 -2.16
CA PHE A 147 9.03 -22.05 -1.48
C PHE A 147 10.13 -21.62 -0.52
N THR A 148 10.72 -22.56 0.23
CA THR A 148 11.80 -22.24 1.17
C THR A 148 13.06 -21.75 0.44
N ARG A 149 13.44 -22.39 -0.67
CA ARG A 149 14.55 -21.92 -1.52
C ARG A 149 14.26 -20.55 -2.12
N TRP A 150 13.05 -20.33 -2.61
CA TRP A 150 12.64 -19.04 -3.16
C TRP A 150 12.68 -17.92 -2.10
N ALA A 151 12.16 -18.19 -0.90
CA ALA A 151 12.23 -17.26 0.22
C ALA A 151 13.67 -16.91 0.60
N HIS A 152 14.57 -17.89 0.62
CA HIS A 152 16.00 -17.67 0.86
C HIS A 152 16.64 -16.77 -0.20
N VAL A 153 16.32 -16.99 -1.48
CA VAL A 153 16.80 -16.13 -2.59
C VAL A 153 16.31 -14.69 -2.46
N ILE A 154 15.06 -14.49 -2.05
CA ILE A 154 14.51 -13.16 -1.76
C ILE A 154 15.24 -12.51 -0.59
N GLN A 155 15.49 -13.24 0.47
CA GLN A 155 16.23 -12.73 1.62
C GLN A 155 17.64 -12.28 1.23
N MET A 156 18.36 -13.05 0.41
CA MET A 156 19.67 -12.66 -0.12
C MET A 156 19.60 -11.41 -0.99
N HIS A 157 18.59 -11.30 -1.85
CA HIS A 157 18.36 -10.10 -2.66
C HIS A 157 18.10 -8.85 -1.79
N HIS A 158 17.28 -8.99 -0.75
CA HIS A 158 17.06 -7.91 0.22
C HIS A 158 18.33 -7.57 1.02
N ALA A 159 19.12 -8.56 1.42
CA ALA A 159 20.38 -8.32 2.12
C ALA A 159 21.36 -7.53 1.24
N ASP A 160 21.51 -7.89 -0.03
CA ASP A 160 22.39 -7.20 -0.97
C ASP A 160 21.91 -5.77 -1.29
N THR A 161 20.61 -5.59 -1.54
CA THR A 161 20.02 -4.25 -1.77
C THR A 161 20.16 -3.36 -0.53
N ASN A 162 19.95 -3.90 0.67
CA ASN A 162 20.17 -3.19 1.93
C ASN A 162 21.64 -2.82 2.12
N ARG A 163 22.57 -3.75 1.86
CA ARG A 163 24.01 -3.49 1.92
C ARG A 163 24.40 -2.35 1.00
N ARG A 164 23.98 -2.38 -0.27
CA ARG A 164 24.24 -1.30 -1.25
C ARG A 164 23.64 0.03 -0.81
N ALA A 165 22.42 0.00 -0.26
CA ALA A 165 21.77 1.20 0.25
C ALA A 165 22.56 1.79 1.43
N MET A 166 23.04 0.95 2.35
CA MET A 166 23.86 1.38 3.49
C MET A 166 25.22 1.92 3.04
N GLU A 167 25.91 1.24 2.13
CA GLU A 167 27.17 1.72 1.53
C GLU A 167 26.99 3.12 0.92
N SER A 168 25.90 3.33 0.16
CA SER A 168 25.62 4.64 -0.43
C SER A 168 25.34 5.73 0.62
N ARG A 169 24.74 5.36 1.76
CA ARG A 169 24.50 6.28 2.88
C ARG A 169 25.80 6.61 3.61
N PHE A 170 26.63 5.60 3.89
CA PHE A 170 27.93 5.79 4.52
C PHE A 170 28.83 6.69 3.67
N GLN A 171 28.90 6.49 2.36
CA GLN A 171 29.67 7.37 1.47
C GLN A 171 29.22 8.84 1.57
N ARG A 172 27.90 9.09 1.63
CA ARG A 172 27.36 10.46 1.79
C ARG A 172 27.68 11.05 3.16
N LEU A 173 27.63 10.24 4.21
CA LEU A 173 27.97 10.66 5.57
C LEU A 173 29.46 10.95 5.69
N ASP A 174 30.32 10.10 5.13
CA ASP A 174 31.77 10.30 5.10
C ASP A 174 32.13 11.60 4.38
N ASP A 175 31.50 11.87 3.24
CA ASP A 175 31.71 13.13 2.52
C ASP A 175 31.20 14.34 3.31
N ALA A 176 30.07 14.23 4.00
CA ALA A 176 29.58 15.28 4.90
C ALA A 176 30.53 15.50 6.09
N MET A 177 31.07 14.43 6.68
CA MET A 177 32.03 14.49 7.78
C MET A 177 33.35 15.12 7.32
N LYS A 178 33.90 14.73 6.17
CA LYS A 178 35.09 15.37 5.59
C LYS A 178 34.89 16.87 5.39
N ARG A 179 33.73 17.29 4.89
CA ARG A 179 33.40 18.71 4.72
C ARG A 179 33.37 19.45 6.07
N LYS A 180 32.75 18.85 7.10
CA LYS A 180 32.74 19.41 8.45
C LYS A 180 34.16 19.48 9.05
N MET A 181 34.97 18.44 8.88
CA MET A 181 36.36 18.42 9.35
C MET A 181 37.21 19.50 8.67
N TYR A 182 37.07 19.67 7.35
CA TYR A 182 37.73 20.73 6.60
C TYR A 182 37.32 22.12 7.11
N GLN A 183 36.02 22.36 7.30
CA GLN A 183 35.52 23.63 7.84
C GLN A 183 36.09 23.94 9.22
N ARG A 184 36.14 22.95 10.12
CA ARG A 184 36.75 23.08 11.45
C ARG A 184 38.23 23.40 11.37
N ALA A 185 38.98 22.67 10.54
CA ALA A 185 40.43 22.89 10.37
C ALA A 185 40.74 24.30 9.84
N HIS A 186 39.85 24.87 9.02
CA HIS A 186 39.99 26.21 8.47
C HIS A 186 39.28 27.31 9.29
N GLY A 187 38.68 26.99 10.44
CA GLY A 187 38.00 27.96 11.30
C GLY A 187 36.73 28.59 10.70
N ILE A 188 36.18 28.02 9.62
CA ILE A 188 34.97 28.50 8.93
C ILE A 188 33.76 27.68 9.42
N GLU A 189 33.68 27.39 10.71
CA GLU A 189 32.57 26.62 11.26
C GLU A 189 31.29 27.45 11.14
N GLN A 190 30.57 27.28 10.03
CA GLN A 190 29.24 27.82 9.88
C GLN A 190 28.36 27.08 10.88
N GLU A 191 28.08 27.73 12.02
CA GLU A 191 26.98 27.35 12.90
C GLU A 191 25.79 26.96 12.01
N SER A 192 25.38 25.71 12.12
CA SER A 192 24.27 25.18 11.33
C SER A 192 23.06 26.13 11.42
N PRO A 193 22.26 26.28 10.36
CA PRO A 193 21.08 27.14 10.43
C PRO A 193 20.13 26.71 11.57
N ILE A 194 20.17 25.44 11.97
CA ILE A 194 19.43 24.89 13.11
C ILE A 194 19.98 25.44 14.44
N THR A 195 21.30 25.48 14.64
CA THR A 195 21.91 26.08 15.85
C THR A 195 21.71 27.60 15.92
N LYS A 196 21.56 28.28 14.77
CA LYS A 196 21.20 29.71 14.73
C LYS A 196 19.73 30.00 15.02
N ILE A 197 18.83 29.08 14.66
CA ILE A 197 17.37 29.23 14.84
C ILE A 197 16.90 28.73 16.22
N PHE A 198 17.52 27.69 16.78
CA PHE A 198 17.11 27.08 18.06
C PHE A 198 17.96 27.49 19.27
N GLY A 199 18.92 28.42 19.10
CA GLY A 199 19.89 28.74 20.14
C GLY A 199 20.84 27.56 20.39
N LYS A 200 21.97 27.85 21.06
CA LYS A 200 23.03 26.88 21.37
C LYS A 200 22.47 25.69 22.15
N ILE A 201 22.02 24.66 21.44
CA ILE A 201 22.06 23.30 21.96
C ILE A 201 23.53 22.93 21.83
N SER A 202 24.21 22.96 22.97
CA SER A 202 25.55 22.42 23.14
C SER A 202 25.64 21.03 22.51
N GLU A 203 26.56 20.85 21.58
CA GLU A 203 27.10 19.52 21.25
C GLU A 203 28.52 19.44 21.83
N PRO A 204 29.11 18.27 22.17
CA PRO A 204 28.63 16.89 22.01
C PRO A 204 28.97 15.99 23.24
N GLU A 205 28.95 16.48 24.49
CA GLU A 205 29.31 15.61 25.63
C GLU A 205 28.14 14.74 26.08
N ASP A 206 26.92 15.28 26.08
CA ASP A 206 25.72 14.56 26.53
C ASP A 206 25.26 13.50 25.52
N GLN A 207 25.45 13.74 24.21
CA GLN A 207 25.12 12.74 23.17
C GLN A 207 26.13 11.59 23.17
N VAL A 208 27.42 11.88 23.35
CA VAL A 208 28.46 10.84 23.47
C VAL A 208 28.30 10.06 24.79
N GLN A 209 27.90 10.73 25.87
CA GLN A 209 27.57 10.06 27.14
C GLN A 209 26.30 9.22 27.00
N ALA A 210 25.24 9.72 26.35
CA ALA A 210 24.03 8.95 26.09
C ALA A 210 24.30 7.75 25.17
N GLU A 211 25.13 7.89 24.13
CA GLU A 211 25.56 6.78 23.28
C GLU A 211 26.40 5.75 24.08
N LYS A 212 27.30 6.20 24.95
CA LYS A 212 28.07 5.32 25.86
C LYS A 212 27.17 4.63 26.89
N GLU A 213 26.15 5.29 27.41
CA GLU A 213 25.18 4.70 28.33
C GLU A 213 24.27 3.68 27.62
N VAL A 214 23.85 3.98 26.39
CA VAL A 214 23.10 3.05 25.56
C VAL A 214 23.94 1.82 25.20
N LEU A 215 25.22 2.00 24.86
CA LEU A 215 26.17 0.90 24.64
C LEU A 215 26.40 0.08 25.91
N LYS A 216 26.58 0.72 27.07
CA LYS A 216 26.67 0.00 28.36
C LYS A 216 25.38 -0.78 28.67
N ARG A 217 24.21 -0.24 28.34
CA ARG A 217 22.92 -0.89 28.56
C ARG A 217 22.68 -2.06 27.61
N THR A 218 23.13 -1.98 26.37
CA THR A 218 23.07 -3.09 25.41
C THR A 218 24.09 -4.18 25.75
N GLU A 219 25.29 -3.82 26.19
CA GLU A 219 26.28 -4.76 26.73
C GLU A 219 25.77 -5.45 28.01
N ALA A 220 25.09 -4.73 28.91
CA ALA A 220 24.47 -5.33 30.09
C ALA A 220 23.31 -6.27 29.72
N ARG A 221 22.49 -5.92 28.72
CA ARG A 221 21.41 -6.79 28.23
C ARG A 221 21.93 -8.04 27.53
N THR A 222 23.00 -7.94 26.76
CA THR A 222 23.63 -9.09 26.08
C THR A 222 24.34 -10.00 27.08
N LYS A 223 25.02 -9.46 28.10
CA LYS A 223 25.58 -10.26 29.19
C LYS A 223 24.50 -10.98 30.00
N LYS A 224 23.40 -10.31 30.33
CA LYS A 224 22.26 -10.93 31.03
C LYS A 224 21.63 -12.06 30.20
N ALA A 225 21.46 -11.87 28.89
CA ALA A 225 20.98 -12.92 27.99
C ALA A 225 21.97 -14.11 27.85
N LEU A 226 23.26 -13.88 28.05
CA LEU A 226 24.30 -14.91 28.03
C LEU A 226 24.38 -15.68 29.36
N GLU A 227 24.09 -15.04 30.50
CA GLU A 227 24.02 -15.69 31.82
C GLU A 227 22.76 -16.55 31.97
N ASP A 228 21.62 -16.09 31.43
CA ASP A 228 20.37 -16.87 31.38
C ASP A 228 20.48 -18.14 30.49
N THR A 229 21.50 -18.21 29.63
CA THR A 229 21.79 -19.40 28.80
C THR A 229 22.89 -20.30 29.39
N GLY A 230 23.52 -19.92 30.52
CA GLY A 230 24.64 -20.63 31.14
C GLY A 230 24.29 -21.62 32.28
N THR A 231 23.04 -21.68 32.74
CA THR A 231 22.61 -22.58 33.85
C THR A 231 21.77 -23.78 33.36
N ALA A 232 21.83 -24.13 32.08
CA ALA A 232 21.21 -25.37 31.57
C ALA A 232 22.03 -26.03 30.46
N ALA A 233 22.91 -26.95 30.84
CA ALA A 233 23.38 -28.06 30.00
C ALA A 233 22.84 -29.35 30.67
N GLN A 234 22.19 -30.33 30.04
CA GLN A 234 22.05 -30.82 28.65
C GLN A 234 21.02 -32.00 28.67
N PRO A 235 20.72 -32.79 27.60
CA PRO A 235 20.53 -32.56 26.16
C PRO A 235 19.15 -33.08 25.64
N ALA A 236 18.60 -32.52 24.55
CA ALA A 236 17.77 -33.29 23.59
C ALA A 236 17.50 -32.47 22.30
N ALA A 237 17.78 -33.07 21.16
CA ALA A 237 17.31 -32.67 19.83
C ALA A 237 16.11 -33.57 19.43
N PRO A 238 15.39 -33.36 18.30
CA PRO A 238 15.06 -32.13 17.56
C PRO A 238 13.56 -32.07 17.18
N ALA A 239 12.86 -30.93 17.28
CA ALA A 239 11.59 -30.72 16.56
C ALA A 239 11.10 -29.26 16.57
N ALA A 240 10.47 -28.88 15.46
CA ALA A 240 9.51 -27.78 15.30
C ALA A 240 10.03 -26.34 15.33
N VAL A 241 10.41 -25.85 14.14
CA VAL A 241 10.39 -24.42 13.81
C VAL A 241 8.93 -23.98 13.73
N GLY A 242 8.44 -23.35 14.80
CA GLY A 242 7.15 -22.69 14.88
C GLY A 242 7.28 -21.39 15.67
N ASN A 243 7.08 -20.28 14.97
CA ASN A 243 6.76 -18.93 15.45
C ASN A 243 7.71 -18.27 16.47
N VAL A 244 8.48 -17.30 15.96
CA VAL A 244 9.05 -16.21 16.74
C VAL A 244 7.91 -15.34 17.27
N SER A 245 7.62 -15.47 18.55
CA SER A 245 6.85 -14.52 19.34
C SER A 245 7.71 -13.28 19.63
N GLU A 246 7.28 -12.12 19.14
CA GLU A 246 7.70 -10.82 19.66
C GLU A 246 7.30 -10.68 21.15
N PRO A 247 8.07 -9.95 21.96
CA PRO A 247 7.86 -9.86 23.41
C PRO A 247 6.61 -9.05 23.76
N ALA A 248 5.88 -9.56 24.75
CA ALA A 248 4.73 -8.93 25.38
C ALA A 248 5.06 -7.52 25.90
N VAL A 249 4.44 -6.52 25.27
CA VAL A 249 4.19 -5.22 25.89
C VAL A 249 2.85 -5.33 26.59
N GLU A 250 2.89 -5.46 27.92
CA GLU A 250 1.75 -5.35 28.80
C GLU A 250 1.14 -3.94 28.68
N GLN A 251 0.09 -3.81 27.87
CA GLN A 251 -0.69 -2.58 27.78
C GLN A 251 -1.89 -2.69 28.72
N ALA A 252 -1.84 -1.86 29.77
CA ALA A 252 -2.98 -1.60 30.64
C ALA A 252 -4.21 -1.20 29.81
N LYS A 253 -5.33 -1.88 30.07
CA LYS A 253 -6.56 -1.83 29.29
C LYS A 253 -7.38 -0.62 29.73
N GLU A 254 -7.24 0.52 29.05
CA GLU A 254 -8.17 1.65 29.24
C GLU A 254 -9.49 1.43 28.47
N PRO A 255 -10.65 1.77 29.06
CA PRO A 255 -11.95 1.56 28.41
C PRO A 255 -12.15 2.57 27.27
N ARG A 256 -12.08 2.08 26.02
CA ARG A 256 -12.37 2.88 24.82
C ARG A 256 -13.86 3.23 24.74
N LYS A 257 -14.16 4.53 24.76
CA LYS A 257 -15.49 5.07 24.46
C LYS A 257 -15.84 4.77 23.00
N LYS A 258 -16.96 4.08 22.79
CA LYS A 258 -17.52 3.76 21.48
C LYS A 258 -18.05 5.04 20.84
N TRP A 259 -17.25 5.63 19.95
CA TRP A 259 -17.71 6.67 19.04
C TRP A 259 -17.79 6.05 17.65
N LEU A 260 -18.96 6.21 17.01
CA LEU A 260 -19.42 5.61 15.75
C LEU A 260 -20.17 4.28 15.95
N GLY A 261 -21.48 4.41 16.17
CA GLY A 261 -22.43 3.31 16.21
C GLY A 261 -22.61 2.66 14.84
N LEU A 262 -21.86 1.60 14.60
CA LEU A 262 -22.24 0.50 13.71
C LEU A 262 -21.91 -0.80 14.44
N PHE A 263 -22.91 -1.68 14.51
CA PHE A 263 -22.99 -3.02 15.11
C PHE A 263 -21.72 -3.63 15.72
#